data_AF-A0A9E8MV77-F1
#
_entry.id   AF-A0A9E8MV77-F1
#
_cell.length_a   1.000
_cell.length_b   1.000
_cell.length_c   1.000
_cell.angle_alpha   90.00
_cell.angle_beta   90.00
_cell.angle_gamma   90.00
#
_symmetry.space_group_name_H-M   'P 1'
#
loop_
_entity.id
_entity.type
_entity.pdbx_description
1 polymer ?
#
loop_
_entity_poly.entity_id
_entity_poly.type
_entity_poly.pdbx_seq_one_letter_code
_entity_poly.pdbx_strand_id
1 'polypeptide(L)'
;MAFNLEIPYSHPFGHRGFTHSVLFALLWAGLLALLVGKSRKYLFFITVFSATVSHGILDALTTGGLGVGFFIPFNMERFFFPFRPIKVSPIGVSKFFSEWGFQVIISELKYIAIPCVLVLLFLYLLKPKE
;
A
#
# COMPACT_ATOMS: atom_id res chain seq x y z
N MET A 1 -13.74 6.38 1.51
CA MET A 1 -14.49 5.53 2.45
C MET A 1 -14.61 6.18 3.83
N ALA A 2 -13.54 6.64 4.51
CA ALA A 2 -13.66 7.29 5.83
C ALA A 2 -14.29 8.70 5.80
N PHE A 3 -14.00 9.51 4.77
CA PHE A 3 -14.46 10.92 4.72
C PHE A 3 -15.97 11.09 4.54
N ASN A 4 -16.65 10.14 3.91
CA ASN A 4 -18.12 10.19 3.75
C ASN A 4 -18.86 9.73 5.03
N LEU A 5 -18.13 9.16 6.00
CA LEU A 5 -18.67 8.70 7.29
C LEU A 5 -18.33 9.69 8.42
N GLU A 6 -17.90 10.91 8.08
CA GLU A 6 -17.47 11.95 9.03
C GLU A 6 -16.31 11.53 9.97
N ILE A 7 -15.62 10.42 9.67
CA ILE A 7 -14.48 9.96 10.47
C ILE A 7 -13.29 10.88 10.18
N PRO A 8 -12.70 11.52 11.21
CA PRO A 8 -11.55 12.38 11.04
C PRO A 8 -10.38 11.64 10.39
N TYR A 9 -9.62 12.32 9.52
CA TYR A 9 -8.48 11.70 8.83
C TYR A 9 -7.43 11.14 9.80
N SER A 10 -7.25 11.79 10.96
CA SER A 10 -6.34 11.38 12.03
C SER A 10 -6.83 10.17 12.82
N HIS A 11 -8.13 9.88 12.81
CA HIS A 11 -8.74 8.80 13.59
C HIS A 11 -8.08 7.45 13.26
N PRO A 12 -7.99 6.48 14.19
CA PRO A 12 -7.45 5.15 13.90
C PRO A 12 -8.13 4.42 12.73
N PHE A 13 -9.42 4.66 12.49
CA PHE A 13 -10.14 4.16 11.30
C PHE A 13 -10.17 5.14 10.11
N GLY A 14 -9.53 6.29 10.26
CA GLY A 14 -9.29 7.24 9.18
C GLY A 14 -8.34 6.66 8.14
N HIS A 15 -8.20 7.34 7.01
CA HIS A 15 -7.33 6.89 5.92
C HIS A 15 -5.87 6.73 6.42
N ARG A 16 -5.17 5.69 5.94
CA ARG A 16 -3.84 5.24 6.41
C ARG A 16 -3.74 4.83 7.90
N GLY A 17 -4.88 4.57 8.53
CA GLY A 17 -4.98 4.07 9.90
C GLY A 17 -4.89 2.54 9.98
N PHE A 18 -5.80 1.92 10.72
CA PHE A 18 -5.85 0.49 11.03
C PHE A 18 -5.73 -0.42 9.80
N THR A 19 -6.34 -0.06 8.67
CA THR A 19 -6.28 -0.88 7.45
C THR A 19 -4.88 -0.97 6.82
N HIS A 20 -3.94 -0.15 7.28
CA HIS A 20 -2.54 -0.15 6.85
C HIS A 20 -1.62 -0.72 7.94
N SER A 21 -2.18 -1.27 9.03
CA SER A 21 -1.40 -1.88 10.10
C SER A 21 -1.00 -3.31 9.75
N VAL A 22 0.09 -3.78 10.35
CA VAL A 22 0.57 -5.16 10.19
C VAL A 22 -0.45 -6.15 10.74
N LEU A 23 -1.14 -5.79 11.83
CA LEU A 23 -2.21 -6.62 12.40
C LEU A 23 -3.37 -6.79 11.40
N PHE A 24 -3.82 -5.70 10.78
CA PHE A 24 -4.86 -5.80 9.76
C PHE A 24 -4.41 -6.66 8.58
N ALA A 25 -3.17 -6.47 8.10
CA ALA A 25 -2.63 -7.29 7.02
C ALA A 25 -2.64 -8.80 7.37
N LEU A 26 -2.27 -9.18 8.60
CA LEU A 26 -2.31 -10.57 9.06
C LEU A 26 -3.74 -11.13 9.06
N LEU A 27 -4.69 -10.39 9.66
CA LEU A 27 -6.08 -10.82 9.77
C LEU A 27 -6.74 -10.90 8.38
N TRP A 28 -6.51 -9.91 7.53
CA TRP A 28 -7.08 -9.82 6.20
C TRP A 28 -6.54 -10.90 5.27
N ALA A 29 -5.21 -11.10 5.26
CA ALA A 29 -4.60 -12.17 4.49
C ALA A 29 -5.04 -13.56 4.98
N GLY A 30 -5.15 -13.76 6.30
CA GLY A 30 -5.64 -15.00 6.90
C GLY A 30 -7.06 -15.31 6.48
N LEU A 31 -7.96 -14.33 6.63
CA LEU A 31 -9.36 -14.46 6.24
C LEU A 31 -9.49 -14.80 4.75
N LEU A 32 -8.84 -14.05 3.87
CA LEU A 32 -8.95 -14.30 2.43
C LEU A 32 -8.28 -15.61 2.00
N ALA A 33 -7.18 -16.02 2.64
CA ALA A 33 -6.55 -17.31 2.37
C ALA A 33 -7.47 -18.48 2.74
N LEU A 34 -8.25 -18.35 3.83
CA LEU A 34 -9.23 -19.36 4.24
C LEU A 34 -10.44 -19.41 3.31
N LEU A 35 -10.97 -18.25 2.91
CA LEU A 35 -12.18 -18.14 2.11
C LEU A 35 -11.94 -18.42 0.61
N VAL A 36 -10.81 -17.96 0.06
CA VAL A 36 -10.56 -17.93 -1.40
C VAL A 36 -9.35 -18.78 -1.80
N GLY A 37 -8.39 -19.00 -0.89
CA GLY A 37 -7.11 -19.64 -1.21
C GLY A 37 -7.19 -21.11 -1.64
N LYS A 38 -8.30 -21.81 -1.39
CA LYS A 38 -8.53 -23.22 -1.77
C LYS A 38 -7.36 -24.15 -1.37
N SER A 39 -6.66 -24.74 -2.34
CA SER A 39 -5.50 -25.63 -2.12
C SER A 39 -4.17 -24.87 -1.98
N ARG A 40 -4.14 -23.58 -2.29
CA ARG A 40 -2.93 -22.73 -2.28
C ARG A 40 -2.98 -21.68 -1.17
N LYS A 41 -3.59 -22.02 -0.03
CA LYS A 41 -3.84 -21.08 1.10
C LYS A 41 -2.57 -20.34 1.52
N TYR A 42 -1.44 -21.04 1.64
CA TYR A 42 -0.16 -20.44 2.03
C TYR A 42 0.34 -19.40 1.02
N LEU A 43 0.33 -19.73 -0.28
CA LEU A 43 0.75 -18.80 -1.32
C LEU A 43 -0.17 -17.58 -1.38
N PHE A 44 -1.47 -17.80 -1.25
CA PHE A 44 -2.45 -16.72 -1.24
C PHE A 44 -2.25 -15.80 -0.02
N PHE A 45 -2.07 -16.38 1.17
CA PHE A 45 -1.75 -15.65 2.39
C PHE A 45 -0.52 -14.78 2.22
N ILE A 46 0.61 -15.37 1.79
CA ILE A 46 1.88 -14.66 1.63
C ILE A 46 1.74 -13.51 0.63
N THR A 47 1.02 -13.75 -0.47
CA THR A 47 0.81 -12.74 -1.53
C THR A 47 -0.01 -11.56 -1.00
N VAL A 48 -1.16 -11.82 -0.38
CA VAL A 48 -2.05 -10.76 0.14
C VAL A 48 -1.40 -10.02 1.30
N PHE A 49 -0.74 -10.74 2.21
CA PHE A 49 -0.01 -10.14 3.32
C PHE A 49 1.08 -9.20 2.81
N SER A 50 1.93 -9.68 1.89
CA SER A 50 3.03 -8.88 1.32
C SER A 50 2.50 -7.68 0.54
N ALA A 51 1.42 -7.84 -0.23
CA ALA A 51 0.78 -6.73 -0.96
C ALA A 51 0.25 -5.67 0.01
N THR A 52 -0.40 -6.08 1.10
CA THR A 52 -1.01 -5.14 2.06
C THR A 52 0.06 -4.39 2.85
N VAL A 53 1.11 -5.07 3.31
CA VAL A 53 2.23 -4.44 4.02
C VAL A 53 3.04 -3.53 3.09
N SER A 54 3.36 -3.99 1.88
CA SER A 54 4.11 -3.17 0.91
C SER A 54 3.34 -1.91 0.51
N HIS A 55 2.01 -1.99 0.39
CA HIS A 55 1.17 -0.82 0.17
C HIS A 55 1.34 0.23 1.28
N GLY A 56 1.26 -0.19 2.56
CA GLY A 56 1.51 0.71 3.70
C GLY A 56 2.93 1.31 3.67
N ILE A 57 3.94 0.52 3.33
CA ILE A 57 5.33 0.99 3.19
C ILE A 57 5.44 2.06 2.09
N LEU A 58 4.85 1.83 0.92
CA LEU A 58 4.85 2.78 -0.19
C LEU A 58 4.13 4.08 0.19
N ASP A 59 3.03 3.98 0.95
CA ASP A 59 2.33 5.16 1.47
C ASP A 59 3.18 5.98 2.44
N ALA A 60 4.01 5.33 3.27
CA ALA A 60 4.95 6.00 4.16
C ALA A 60 6.15 6.64 3.43
N LEU A 61 6.36 6.31 2.15
CA LEU A 61 7.33 6.94 1.25
C LEU A 61 6.72 8.10 0.44
N THR A 62 5.43 8.42 0.63
CA THR A 62 4.79 9.54 -0.07
C THR A 62 5.10 10.89 0.56
N THR A 63 5.11 11.95 -0.25
CA THR A 63 5.48 13.32 0.17
C THR A 63 4.47 14.01 1.09
N GLY A 64 3.29 13.44 1.33
CA GLY A 64 2.23 14.09 2.11
C GLY A 64 1.18 13.14 2.69
N GLY A 65 0.20 13.71 3.39
CA GLY A 65 -0.79 13.00 4.21
C GLY A 65 -0.41 12.96 5.70
N LEU A 66 -1.05 12.09 6.47
CA LEU A 66 -0.83 11.96 7.93
C LEU A 66 0.14 10.84 8.35
N GLY A 67 0.84 10.23 7.41
CA GLY A 67 1.68 9.05 7.65
C GLY A 67 0.84 7.79 7.82
N VAL A 68 1.51 6.67 8.12
CA VAL A 68 0.91 5.33 8.15
C VAL A 68 0.95 4.74 9.55
N GLY A 69 -0.20 4.28 10.04
CA GLY A 69 -0.33 3.66 11.35
C GLY A 69 0.00 2.17 11.36
N PHE A 70 1.27 1.81 11.15
CA PHE A 70 1.71 0.40 11.04
C PHE A 70 1.36 -0.47 12.26
N PHE A 71 1.30 0.14 13.44
CA PHE A 71 1.13 -0.55 14.72
C PHE A 71 -0.24 -0.32 15.38
N ILE A 72 -1.18 0.32 14.68
CA ILE A 72 -2.55 0.50 15.18
C ILE A 72 -3.21 -0.89 15.32
N PRO A 73 -3.85 -1.22 16.47
CA PRO A 73 -4.29 -0.31 17.54
C PRO A 73 -3.37 -0.24 18.77
N PHE A 74 -2.20 -0.85 18.74
CA PHE A 74 -1.29 -0.89 19.90
C PHE A 74 -0.52 0.43 20.07
N ASN A 75 -0.13 1.04 18.95
CA ASN A 75 0.42 2.39 18.93
C ASN A 75 -0.33 3.23 17.87
N MET A 76 -0.79 4.41 18.28
CA MET A 76 -1.57 5.34 17.45
C MET A 76 -0.69 6.28 16.61
N GLU A 77 0.63 6.22 16.79
CA GLU A 77 1.61 6.98 16.02
C GLU A 77 1.55 6.60 14.54
N ARG A 78 1.79 7.59 13.69
CA ARG A 78 1.80 7.45 12.24
C ARG A 78 3.18 7.79 11.72
N PHE A 79 3.69 6.90 10.88
CA PHE A 79 5.07 6.94 10.44
C PHE A 79 5.18 7.39 8.99
N PHE A 80 6.20 8.20 8.74
CA PHE A 80 6.75 8.47 7.43
C PHE A 80 8.21 8.06 7.43
N PHE A 81 8.71 7.64 6.28
CA PHE A 81 10.15 7.51 6.10
C PHE A 81 10.79 8.90 5.92
N PRO A 82 12.09 9.07 6.26
CA PRO A 82 12.79 10.33 6.05
C PRO A 82 12.96 10.65 4.56
N PHE A 83 13.16 9.61 3.74
CA PHE A 83 13.22 9.73 2.29
C PHE A 83 11.84 9.47 1.68
N ARG A 84 11.28 10.45 0.96
CA ARG A 84 9.90 10.41 0.43
C ARG A 84 9.85 10.80 -1.05
N PRO A 85 10.29 9.91 -1.96
CA PRO A 85 10.39 10.25 -3.38
C PRO A 85 9.04 10.24 -4.11
N ILE A 86 8.01 9.61 -3.53
CA ILE A 86 6.73 9.36 -4.21
C ILE A 86 5.78 10.54 -3.97
N LYS A 87 5.29 11.18 -5.03
CA LYS A 87 4.29 12.25 -4.89
C LYS A 87 2.99 11.68 -4.32
N VAL A 88 2.43 12.34 -3.31
CA VAL A 88 1.15 11.93 -2.72
C VAL A 88 -0.02 12.14 -3.69
N SER A 89 -0.84 11.10 -3.87
CA SER A 89 -2.05 11.17 -4.68
C SER A 89 -3.13 12.04 -3.98
N PRO A 90 -3.82 12.93 -4.69
CA PRO A 90 -4.85 13.75 -4.10
C PRO A 90 -6.08 12.91 -3.75
N ILE A 91 -6.73 13.24 -2.64
CA ILE A 91 -8.01 12.63 -2.29
C ILE A 91 -9.10 13.26 -3.17
N GLY A 92 -9.71 12.44 -4.02
CA GLY A 92 -10.83 12.81 -4.89
C GLY A 92 -10.50 12.75 -6.38
N VAL A 93 -11.46 12.22 -7.15
CA VAL A 93 -11.29 11.92 -8.58
C VAL A 93 -11.02 13.18 -9.41
N SER A 94 -11.70 14.30 -9.12
CA SER A 94 -11.51 15.56 -9.85
C SER A 94 -10.09 16.11 -9.71
N LYS A 95 -9.48 15.99 -8.52
CA LYS A 95 -8.09 16.40 -8.29
C LYS A 95 -7.08 15.43 -8.90
N PHE A 96 -7.45 14.16 -9.03
CA PHE A 96 -6.61 13.16 -9.69
C PHE A 96 -6.51 13.40 -11.20
N PHE A 97 -7.58 13.83 -11.87
CA PHE A 97 -7.53 14.26 -13.28
C PHE A 97 -7.12 15.72 -13.43
N SER A 98 -6.01 16.10 -12.78
CA SER A 98 -5.39 17.42 -12.88
C SER A 98 -3.91 17.29 -13.22
N GLU A 99 -3.25 18.42 -13.48
CA GLU A 99 -1.79 18.46 -13.65
C GLU A 99 -1.06 17.77 -12.49
N TRP A 100 -1.55 17.95 -11.25
CA TRP A 100 -0.97 17.27 -10.09
C TRP A 100 -1.08 15.75 -10.17
N GLY A 101 -2.23 15.22 -10.58
CA GLY A 101 -2.39 13.77 -10.68
C GLY A 101 -1.57 13.16 -11.83
N PHE A 102 -1.37 13.89 -12.93
CA PHE A 102 -0.42 13.47 -13.96
C PHE A 102 1.00 13.37 -13.39
N GLN A 103 1.41 14.35 -12.58
CA GLN A 103 2.69 14.32 -11.88
C GLN A 103 2.81 13.15 -10.89
N VAL A 104 1.71 12.76 -10.23
CA VAL A 104 1.65 11.57 -9.37
C VAL A 104 1.88 10.30 -10.18
N ILE A 105 1.19 10.15 -11.32
CA ILE A 105 1.36 8.99 -12.21
C ILE A 105 2.82 8.86 -12.66
N ILE A 106 3.46 9.96 -13.10
CA ILE A 106 4.88 9.94 -13.46
C ILE A 106 5.75 9.50 -12.28
N SER A 107 5.47 10.01 -11.09
CA SER A 107 6.20 9.65 -9.87
C SER A 107 6.06 8.16 -9.54
N GLU A 108 4.86 7.61 -9.61
CA GLU A 108 4.59 6.19 -9.36
C GLU A 108 5.22 5.30 -10.44
N LEU A 109 5.18 5.71 -11.71
CA LEU A 109 5.87 5.00 -12.80
C LEU A 109 7.38 4.92 -12.53
N LYS A 110 7.99 6.02 -12.10
CA LYS A 110 9.44 6.10 -11.85
C LYS A 110 9.89 5.27 -10.65
N TYR A 111 9.19 5.39 -9.52
CA TYR A 111 9.67 4.82 -8.24
C TYR A 111 9.03 3.48 -7.88
N ILE A 112 7.93 3.09 -8.54
CA ILE A 112 7.23 1.82 -8.27
C ILE A 112 7.26 0.94 -9.53
N ALA A 113 6.67 1.40 -10.64
CA ALA A 113 6.45 0.53 -11.80
C ALA A 113 7.76 0.09 -12.47
N ILE A 114 8.68 1.01 -12.76
CA ILE A 114 9.97 0.69 -13.39
C ILE A 114 10.77 -0.31 -12.53
N PRO A 115 11.00 -0.08 -11.22
CA PRO A 115 11.65 -1.08 -10.37
C PRO A 115 10.96 -2.45 -10.38
N CYS A 116 9.63 -2.50 -10.31
CA CYS A 116 8.89 -3.76 -10.39
C CYS A 116 9.12 -4.48 -11.72
N VAL A 117 9.05 -3.76 -12.85
CA VAL A 117 9.29 -4.34 -14.18
C VAL A 117 10.73 -4.85 -14.30
N LEU A 118 11.73 -4.10 -13.80
CA LEU A 118 13.12 -4.52 -13.82
C LEU A 118 13.35 -5.81 -13.01
N VAL A 119 12.75 -5.91 -11.82
CA VAL A 119 12.81 -7.13 -11.01
C VAL A 119 12.15 -8.31 -11.73
N LEU A 120 10.97 -8.11 -12.32
CA LEU A 120 10.27 -9.15 -13.07
C LEU A 120 11.06 -9.61 -14.30
N LEU A 121 11.65 -8.69 -15.05
CA LEU A 121 12.51 -9.00 -16.19
C LEU A 121 13.76 -9.77 -15.75
N PHE A 122 14.41 -9.33 -14.67
CA PHE A 122 15.57 -10.03 -14.12
C PHE A 122 15.24 -11.47 -13.72
N LEU A 123 14.14 -11.67 -12.99
CA LEU A 123 13.67 -13.01 -12.60
C LEU A 123 13.28 -13.87 -13.81
N TYR A 124 12.67 -13.27 -14.84
CA TYR A 124 12.34 -13.96 -16.08
C TYR A 124 13.60 -14.44 -16.82
N LEU A 125 14.64 -13.61 -16.89
CA LEU A 125 15.91 -13.95 -17.56
C LEU A 125 16.72 -15.01 -16.80
N LEU A 126 16.60 -15.06 -15.47
CA LEU A 126 17.23 -16.09 -14.64
C LEU A 126 16.53 -17.45 -14.71
N LYS A 127 15.30 -17.51 -15.23
CA LYS A 127 14.55 -18.75 -15.30
C LYS A 127 15.28 -19.71 -16.25
N PRO A 128 15.74 -20.89 -15.78
CA PRO A 128 16.37 -21.86 -16.67
C PRO A 128 15.36 -22.24 -17.76
N LYS A 129 15.84 -22.28 -19.01
CA LYS A 129 15.06 -22.81 -20.12
C LYS A 129 14.97 -24.33 -19.89
N GLU A 130 13.77 -24.80 -19.55
CA GLU A 130 13.42 -26.22 -19.62
C GLU A 130 13.42 -26.69 -21.08
#